data_AF-A0A164Z2Z6-F1
#
_entry.id   AF-A0A164Z2Z6-F1
#
_cell.length_a   1.000
_cell.length_b   1.000
_cell.length_c   1.000
_cell.angle_alpha   90.00
_cell.angle_beta   90.00
_cell.angle_gamma   90.00
#
_symmetry.space_group_name_H-M   'P 1'
#
loop_
_entity.id
_entity.type
_entity.pdbx_description
1 polymer ?
#
loop_
_entity_poly.entity_id
_entity_poly.type
_entity_poly.pdbx_seq_one_letter_code
_entity_poly.pdbx_strand_id
1 'polypeptide(L)'
;LQMYALTSPEWIILNQLTVTLQIFIDATHYVSRTKTPLLYQVIPLIDKLDSHLLLLMKINVQRPLHNTIRHAAHLARAVLNKYYSRTDESIMYRVAMVLHPRYKLEYFAHHEWEEDWIAEA
;
A
#
# COMPACT_ATOMS: atom_id res chain seq x y z
N LEU A 1 12.41 -8.62 -34.87
CA LEU A 1 11.30 -7.94 -34.14
C LEU A 1 10.26 -8.92 -33.60
N GLN A 2 9.83 -9.95 -34.35
CA GLN A 2 8.90 -10.98 -33.83
C GLN A 2 9.39 -11.75 -32.60
N MET A 3 10.70 -11.92 -32.41
CA MET A 3 11.31 -12.59 -31.25
C MET A 3 11.01 -11.91 -29.90
N TYR A 4 10.60 -10.63 -29.90
CA TYR A 4 10.26 -9.87 -28.68
C TYR A 4 8.75 -9.60 -28.57
N ALA A 5 7.94 -10.17 -29.46
CA ALA A 5 6.50 -10.00 -29.39
C ALA A 5 5.95 -10.81 -28.22
N LEU A 6 5.23 -10.14 -27.31
CA LEU A 6 4.55 -10.80 -26.21
C LEU A 6 3.46 -11.73 -26.74
N THR A 7 3.38 -12.90 -26.13
CA THR A 7 2.32 -13.87 -26.35
C THR A 7 1.00 -13.38 -25.74
N SER A 8 -0.14 -13.93 -26.19
CA SER A 8 -1.45 -13.55 -25.64
C SER A 8 -1.55 -13.71 -24.11
N PRO A 9 -1.02 -14.78 -23.48
CA PRO A 9 -0.98 -14.88 -22.02
C PRO A 9 -0.15 -13.79 -21.34
N GLU A 10 1.00 -13.43 -21.91
CA GLU A 10 1.86 -12.38 -21.36
C GLU A 10 1.20 -11.00 -21.44
N TRP A 11 0.47 -10.72 -22.53
CA TRP A 11 -0.35 -9.51 -22.63
C TRP A 11 -1.43 -9.43 -21.56
N ILE A 12 -2.07 -10.55 -21.22
CA ILE A 12 -3.06 -10.60 -20.14
C ILE A 12 -2.40 -10.25 -18.79
N ILE A 13 -1.24 -10.84 -18.50
CA ILE A 13 -0.49 -10.54 -17.27
C ILE A 13 -0.09 -9.06 -17.23
N LEU A 14 0.41 -8.51 -18.33
CA LEU A 14 0.84 -7.11 -18.41
C LEU A 14 -0.32 -6.14 -18.19
N ASN A 15 -1.49 -6.43 -18.76
CA ASN A 15 -2.70 -5.64 -18.53
C ASN A 15 -3.14 -5.71 -17.05
N GLN A 16 -3.14 -6.90 -16.45
CA GLN A 16 -3.47 -7.05 -15.02
C GLN A 16 -2.46 -6.33 -14.12
N LEU A 17 -1.17 -6.39 -14.47
CA LEU A 17 -0.10 -5.71 -13.75
C LEU A 17 -0.26 -4.19 -13.80
N THR A 18 -0.55 -3.64 -14.98
CA THR A 18 -0.77 -2.19 -15.17
C THR A 18 -1.88 -1.68 -14.26
N VAL A 19 -3.03 -2.37 -14.24
CA VAL A 19 -4.16 -2.01 -13.37
C VAL A 19 -3.79 -2.16 -11.90
N THR A 20 -3.07 -3.23 -11.55
CA THR A 20 -2.63 -3.52 -10.18
C THR A 20 -1.69 -2.45 -9.62
N LEU A 21 -0.78 -1.94 -10.46
CA LEU A 21 0.24 -0.97 -10.06
C LEU A 21 -0.28 0.47 -10.00
N GLN A 22 -1.45 0.77 -10.57
CA GLN A 22 -1.96 2.13 -10.65
C GLN A 22 -2.03 2.83 -9.28
N ILE A 23 -2.48 2.13 -8.24
CA ILE A 23 -2.56 2.70 -6.89
C ILE A 23 -1.18 3.08 -6.32
N PHE A 24 -0.12 2.37 -6.69
CA PHE A 24 1.25 2.68 -6.28
C PHE A 24 1.79 3.92 -7.01
N ILE A 25 1.43 4.07 -8.28
CA ILE A 25 1.73 5.28 -9.06
C ILE A 25 1.03 6.48 -8.42
N ASP A 26 -0.26 6.36 -8.14
CA ASP A 26 -1.05 7.42 -7.50
C ASP A 26 -0.48 7.80 -6.12
N ALA A 27 -0.15 6.79 -5.31
CA ALA A 27 0.50 6.96 -4.01
C ALA A 27 1.85 7.71 -4.14
N THR A 28 2.69 7.30 -5.09
CA THR A 28 4.00 7.92 -5.34
C THR A 28 3.86 9.37 -5.75
N HIS A 29 2.96 9.68 -6.69
CA HIS A 29 2.70 11.06 -7.10
C HIS A 29 2.16 11.90 -5.93
N TYR A 30 1.28 11.32 -5.12
CA TYR A 30 0.69 12.00 -3.97
C TYR A 30 1.76 12.40 -2.95
N VAL A 31 2.68 11.50 -2.58
CA VAL A 31 3.73 11.79 -1.57
C VAL A 31 4.91 12.59 -2.11
N SER A 32 5.11 12.60 -3.44
CA SER A 32 6.19 13.37 -4.08
C SER A 32 5.90 14.89 -4.16
N ARG A 33 4.76 15.36 -3.66
CA ARG A 33 4.41 16.79 -3.66
C ARG A 33 5.25 17.55 -2.64
N THR A 34 5.87 18.65 -3.07
CA THR A 34 6.86 19.40 -2.28
C THR A 34 6.27 20.56 -1.48
N LYS A 35 5.03 20.98 -1.75
CA LYS A 35 4.42 22.18 -1.15
C LYS A 35 3.58 21.89 0.09
N THR A 36 3.43 20.63 0.47
CA THR A 36 2.57 20.20 1.57
C THR A 36 3.31 19.19 2.42
N PRO A 37 3.40 19.35 3.76
CA PRO A 37 3.95 18.33 4.61
C PRO A 37 2.98 17.14 4.62
N LEU A 38 3.42 15.96 4.19
CA LEU A 38 2.57 14.77 4.05
C LEU A 38 2.94 13.63 5.02
N LEU A 39 3.69 13.94 6.07
CA LEU A 39 4.14 12.93 7.03
C LEU A 39 2.97 12.17 7.67
N TYR A 40 1.89 12.89 7.99
CA TYR A 40 0.64 12.35 8.52
C TYR A 40 -0.12 11.42 7.55
N GLN A 41 0.28 11.38 6.27
CA GLN A 41 -0.34 10.54 5.24
C GLN A 41 0.41 9.23 5.01
N VAL A 42 1.64 9.07 5.51
CA VAL A 42 2.47 7.90 5.19
C VAL A 42 1.84 6.60 5.68
N ILE A 43 1.48 6.52 6.97
CA ILE A 43 0.84 5.33 7.55
C ILE A 43 -0.51 5.03 6.85
N PRO A 44 -1.46 5.98 6.73
CA PRO A 44 -2.72 5.72 6.01
C PRO A 44 -2.55 5.28 4.56
N LEU A 45 -1.52 5.78 3.88
CA LEU A 45 -1.25 5.40 2.52
C LEU A 45 -0.71 3.97 2.44
N ILE A 46 0.18 3.58 3.37
CA ILE A 46 0.66 2.21 3.45
C ILE A 46 -0.49 1.24 3.78
N ASP A 47 -1.36 1.57 4.72
CA ASP A 47 -2.54 0.75 5.08
C ASP A 47 -3.48 0.53 3.88
N LYS A 48 -3.66 1.58 3.07
CA LYS A 48 -4.43 1.50 1.82
C LYS A 48 -3.76 0.59 0.79
N LEU A 49 -2.43 0.65 0.66
CA LEU A 49 -1.67 -0.23 -0.22
C LEU A 49 -1.71 -1.70 0.27
N ASP A 50 -1.63 -1.94 1.57
CA ASP A 50 -1.73 -3.28 2.16
C ASP A 50 -3.12 -3.89 1.88
N SER A 51 -4.17 -3.11 2.11
CA SER A 51 -5.55 -3.51 1.83
C SER A 51 -5.75 -3.89 0.35
N HIS A 52 -5.15 -3.14 -0.57
CA HIS A 52 -5.17 -3.46 -2.00
C HIS A 52 -4.43 -4.77 -2.31
N LEU A 53 -3.22 -4.97 -1.77
CA LEU A 53 -2.47 -6.20 -1.96
C LEU A 53 -3.20 -7.43 -1.41
N LEU A 54 -3.80 -7.30 -0.22
CA LEU A 54 -4.66 -8.33 0.38
C LEU A 54 -5.83 -8.71 -0.53
N LEU A 55 -6.45 -7.74 -1.20
CA LEU A 55 -7.53 -8.01 -2.15
C LEU A 55 -7.04 -8.80 -3.36
N LEU A 56 -5.86 -8.49 -3.90
CA LEU A 56 -5.28 -9.22 -5.04
C LEU A 56 -4.90 -10.66 -4.68
N MET A 57 -4.46 -10.89 -3.45
CA MET A 57 -4.12 -12.22 -2.95
C MET A 57 -5.36 -13.14 -2.87
N LYS A 58 -6.54 -12.60 -2.54
CA LYS A 58 -7.79 -13.37 -2.39
C LYS A 58 -8.32 -13.92 -3.72
N ILE A 59 -8.74 -15.18 -3.73
CA ILE A 59 -9.37 -15.79 -4.91
C ILE A 59 -10.72 -15.11 -5.16
N ASN A 60 -10.91 -14.62 -6.39
CA ASN A 60 -12.15 -13.97 -6.81
C ASN A 60 -12.58 -14.58 -8.15
N VAL A 61 -13.72 -15.26 -8.14
CA VAL A 61 -14.27 -15.95 -9.31
C VAL A 61 -14.78 -14.95 -10.36
N GLN A 62 -15.27 -13.78 -9.94
CA GLN A 62 -15.80 -12.75 -10.84
C GLN A 62 -14.70 -11.95 -11.54
N ARG A 63 -13.51 -11.85 -10.94
CA ARG A 63 -12.34 -11.17 -11.50
C ARG A 63 -11.09 -12.03 -11.32
N PRO A 64 -10.89 -13.05 -12.18
CA PRO A 64 -9.76 -13.95 -12.04
C PRO A 64 -8.44 -13.23 -12.38
N LEU A 65 -7.57 -13.11 -11.38
CA LEU A 65 -6.18 -12.71 -11.55
C LEU A 65 -5.31 -13.92 -11.85
N HIS A 66 -4.34 -13.75 -12.74
CA HIS A 66 -3.31 -14.74 -13.02
C HIS A 66 -2.48 -15.04 -11.75
N ASN A 67 -2.06 -16.29 -11.58
CA ASN A 67 -1.32 -16.72 -10.38
C ASN A 67 -0.03 -15.92 -10.17
N THR A 68 0.64 -15.52 -11.25
CA THR A 68 1.82 -14.64 -11.20
C THR A 68 1.52 -13.30 -10.51
N ILE A 69 0.36 -12.68 -10.78
CA ILE A 69 -0.02 -11.41 -10.15
C ILE A 69 -0.28 -11.60 -8.66
N ARG A 70 -0.95 -12.70 -8.29
CA ARG A 70 -1.19 -13.05 -6.88
C ARG A 70 0.13 -13.25 -6.14
N HIS A 71 1.05 -14.01 -6.72
CA HIS A 71 2.36 -14.25 -6.14
C HIS A 71 3.17 -12.95 -6.02
N ALA A 72 3.15 -12.11 -7.05
CA ALA A 72 3.77 -10.78 -6.99
C ALA A 72 3.17 -9.91 -5.88
N ALA A 73 1.85 -9.99 -5.62
CA ALA A 73 1.22 -9.26 -4.53
C ALA A 73 1.74 -9.71 -3.14
N HIS A 74 1.97 -11.01 -2.93
CA HIS A 74 2.60 -11.51 -1.71
C HIS A 74 4.01 -10.93 -1.51
N LEU A 75 4.83 -10.90 -2.58
CA LEU A 75 6.18 -10.35 -2.52
C LEU A 75 6.16 -8.84 -2.28
N ALA A 76 5.28 -8.11 -2.97
CA ALA A 76 5.10 -6.67 -2.77
C ALA A 76 4.69 -6.35 -1.34
N ARG A 77 3.82 -7.17 -0.73
CA ARG A 77 3.40 -7.01 0.66
C ARG A 77 4.55 -7.19 1.65
N ALA A 78 5.45 -8.15 1.41
CA ALA A 78 6.64 -8.32 2.23
C ALA A 78 7.56 -7.08 2.17
N VAL A 79 7.72 -6.47 1.00
CA VAL A 79 8.47 -5.21 0.84
C VAL A 79 7.73 -4.06 1.54
N LEU A 80 6.41 -3.98 1.42
CA LEU A 80 5.60 -2.96 2.06
C LEU A 80 5.72 -3.01 3.59
N ASN A 81 5.61 -4.21 4.18
CA ASN A 81 5.77 -4.43 5.61
C ASN A 81 7.15 -3.99 6.12
N LYS A 82 8.21 -4.24 5.34
CA LYS A 82 9.56 -3.74 5.67
C LYS A 82 9.60 -2.22 5.78
N TYR A 83 8.85 -1.49 4.95
CA TYR A 83 8.81 -0.02 5.04
C TYR A 83 7.86 0.47 6.12
N TYR A 84 6.75 -0.24 6.35
CA TYR A 84 5.84 0.05 7.45
C TYR A 84 6.56 0.00 8.80
N SER A 85 7.38 -1.03 9.04
CA SER A 85 8.18 -1.13 10.28
C SER A 85 9.18 0.01 10.46
N ARG A 86 9.57 0.70 9.38
CA ARG A 86 10.45 1.88 9.49
C ARG A 86 9.72 3.13 9.94
N THR A 87 8.38 3.13 9.88
CA THR A 87 7.59 4.24 10.46
C THR A 87 7.67 4.23 11.98
N ASP A 88 7.95 3.08 12.59
CA ASP A 88 8.16 2.94 14.03
C ASP A 88 9.56 3.43 14.47
N GLU A 89 10.51 3.60 13.55
CA GLU A 89 11.85 4.15 13.85
C GLU A 89 11.79 5.64 14.28
N SER A 90 10.65 6.32 14.08
CA SER A 90 10.50 7.73 14.41
C SER A 90 9.06 8.07 14.82
N ILE A 91 8.89 8.54 16.06
CA ILE A 91 7.61 8.99 16.62
C ILE A 91 6.90 10.07 15.78
N MET A 92 7.66 10.80 14.94
CA MET A 92 7.14 11.87 14.08
C MET A 92 6.00 11.42 13.17
N TYR A 93 5.98 10.17 12.71
CA TYR A 93 4.88 9.66 11.89
C TYR A 93 3.57 9.62 12.68
N ARG A 94 3.60 9.12 13.91
CA ARG A 94 2.44 9.01 14.79
C ARG A 94 2.00 10.39 15.30
N VAL A 95 2.94 11.22 15.77
CA VAL A 95 2.65 12.61 16.22
C VAL A 95 1.99 13.42 15.10
N ALA A 96 2.46 13.32 13.86
CA ALA A 96 1.85 14.02 12.74
C ALA A 96 0.38 13.61 12.51
N MET A 97 0.04 12.34 12.75
CA MET A 97 -1.34 11.86 12.69
C MET A 97 -2.18 12.32 13.87
N VAL A 98 -1.63 12.30 15.09
CA VAL A 98 -2.32 12.77 16.31
C VAL A 98 -2.67 14.26 16.19
N LEU A 99 -1.76 15.07 15.66
CA LEU A 99 -1.98 16.50 15.44
C LEU A 99 -2.93 16.78 14.27
N HIS A 100 -3.18 15.81 13.39
CA HIS A 100 -4.06 16.01 12.24
C HIS A 100 -5.53 15.89 12.66
N PRO A 101 -6.38 16.92 12.44
CA PRO A 101 -7.71 17.02 13.03
C PRO A 101 -8.69 15.92 12.59
N ARG A 102 -8.44 15.29 11.43
CA ARG A 102 -9.23 14.16 10.91
C ARG A 102 -8.86 12.81 11.53
N TYR A 103 -7.61 12.64 11.99
CA TYR A 103 -7.11 11.34 12.43
C TYR A 103 -7.10 11.27 13.94
N LYS A 104 -6.26 12.08 14.59
CA LYS A 104 -6.10 12.05 16.05
C LYS A 104 -5.85 10.61 16.54
N LEU A 105 -6.19 10.35 17.79
CA LEU A 105 -6.12 9.00 18.38
C LEU A 105 -7.18 8.05 17.82
N GLU A 106 -8.28 8.60 17.29
CA GLU A 106 -9.37 7.80 16.70
C GLU A 106 -8.88 6.92 15.55
N TYR A 107 -7.93 7.39 14.75
CA TYR A 107 -7.37 6.59 13.67
C TYR A 107 -6.83 5.25 14.18
N PHE A 108 -5.98 5.29 15.22
CA PHE A 108 -5.31 4.10 15.75
C PHE A 108 -6.30 3.14 16.40
N ALA A 109 -7.29 3.68 17.12
CA ALA A 109 -8.37 2.88 17.70
C ALA A 109 -9.18 2.13 16.63
N HIS A 110 -9.52 2.78 15.51
CA HIS A 110 -10.27 2.13 14.42
C HIS A 110 -9.46 1.09 13.65
N HIS A 111 -8.13 1.19 13.66
CA HIS A 111 -7.23 0.24 13.01
C HIS A 111 -6.74 -0.85 14.00
N GLU A 112 -7.37 -0.93 15.18
CA GLU A 112 -7.10 -1.97 16.20
C GLU A 112 -5.62 -2.04 16.61
N TRP A 113 -4.95 -0.88 16.67
CA TRP A 113 -3.59 -0.84 17.22
C TRP A 113 -3.63 -1.18 18.71
N GLU A 114 -2.59 -1.86 19.20
CA GLU A 114 -2.46 -2.20 20.62
C GLU A 114 -2.46 -0.92 21.48
N GLU A 115 -3.17 -0.94 22.61
CA GLU A 115 -3.31 0.24 23.48
C GLU A 115 -1.96 0.80 23.93
N ASP A 116 -0.98 -0.08 24.17
CA ASP A 116 0.39 0.30 24.52
C ASP A 116 1.05 1.14 23.41
N TRP A 117 0.77 0.85 22.14
CA TRP A 117 1.33 1.60 21.00
C TRP A 117 0.69 2.96 20.81
N ILE A 118 -0.57 3.10 21.26
CA ILE A 118 -1.31 4.37 21.28
C ILE A 118 -0.82 5.25 22.42
N ALA A 119 -0.51 4.67 23.59
CA ALA A 119 -0.01 5.41 24.76
C ALA A 119 1.40 6.00 24.55
N GLU A 120 2.20 5.38 23.68
CA GLU A 120 3.55 5.83 23.30
C GLU A 120 3.57 6.86 22.16
N ALA A 121 2.42 7.19 21.57
CA ALA A 121 2.27 8.09 20.41
C ALA A 121 2.03 9.56 20.80
#